data_AF-A0A356VW45-F1
#
_entry.id   AF-A0A356VW45-F1
#
_cell.length_a   1.000
_cell.length_b   1.000
_cell.length_c   1.000
_cell.angle_alpha   90.00
_cell.angle_beta   90.00
_cell.angle_gamma   90.00
#
_symmetry.space_group_name_H-M   'P 1'
#
loop_
_entity.id
_entity.type
_entity.pdbx_description
1 polymer ?
#
loop_
_entity_poly.entity_id
_entity_poly.type
_entity_poly.pdbx_seq_one_letter_code
_entity_poly.pdbx_strand_id
1 'polypeptide(L)' 'GICSLRYRDPLQLLIATRLSAQCTDARVNRVAPALFARFPDLDAFCAGTQEEIEGYIRSCGLY' A
#
# COMPACT_ATOMS: atom_id res chain seq x y z
N GLY A 1 7.72 20.22 4.13
CA GLY A 1 6.54 19.81 4.90
C GLY A 1 6.60 18.32 5.08
N ILE A 2 6.48 17.83 6.31
CA ILE A 2 6.57 16.40 6.61
C ILE A 2 5.31 15.76 6.01
N CYS A 3 5.44 15.08 4.87
CA CYS A 3 4.36 14.21 4.41
C CYS A 3 4.50 12.92 5.20
N SER A 4 3.48 12.53 5.96
CA SER A 4 3.48 11.32 6.77
C SER A 4 2.60 10.25 6.12
N LEU A 5 2.95 8.99 6.32
CA LEU A 5 2.13 7.85 5.90
C LEU A 5 0.85 7.76 6.72
N ARG A 6 -0.27 7.49 6.05
CA ARG A 6 -1.58 7.23 6.66
C ARG A 6 -1.80 5.72 6.77
N TYR A 7 -1.99 5.25 7.99
CA TYR A 7 -2.21 3.84 8.32
C TYR A 7 -3.06 3.75 9.60
N ARG A 8 -3.71 2.61 9.81
CA ARG A 8 -4.53 2.35 11.00
C ARG A 8 -3.96 1.26 11.91
N ASP A 9 -3.05 0.46 11.39
CA ASP A 9 -2.51 -0.72 12.06
C ASP A 9 -1.06 -1.00 11.61
N PRO A 10 -0.33 -1.88 12.32
CA PRO A 10 1.06 -2.20 12.00
C PRO A 10 1.27 -2.82 10.61
N LEU A 11 0.30 -3.59 10.09
CA LEU A 11 0.40 -4.21 8.77
C LEU A 11 0.35 -3.12 7.69
N GLN A 12 -0.61 -2.20 7.79
CA GLN A 12 -0.71 -1.05 6.88
C GLN A 12 0.55 -0.19 6.94
N LEU A 13 1.11 0.06 8.13
CA LEU A 13 2.36 0.82 8.27
C LEU A 13 3.54 0.11 7.59
N LEU A 14 3.69 -1.21 7.80
CA LEU A 14 4.75 -2.01 7.19
C LEU A 14 4.69 -1.90 5.65
N ILE A 15 3.50 -2.13 5.09
CA ILE A 15 3.27 -2.08 3.65
C ILE A 15 3.49 -0.66 3.12
N ALA A 16 2.90 0.35 3.76
CA ALA A 16 3.04 1.75 3.36
C ALA A 16 4.51 2.22 3.41
N THR A 17 5.27 1.79 4.41
CA THR A 17 6.72 2.07 4.53
C THR A 17 7.51 1.43 3.39
N ARG A 18 7.17 0.21 2.99
CA ARG A 18 7.83 -0.43 1.86
C ARG A 18 7.51 0.29 0.54
N LEU A 19 6.27 0.73 0.36
CA LEU A 19 5.84 1.48 -0.83
C LEU A 19 6.45 2.90 -0.87
N SER A 20 6.68 3.54 0.28
CA SER A 20 7.30 4.86 0.35
C SER A 20 8.79 4.85 0.03
N ALA A 21 9.44 3.69 0.12
CA ALA A 21 10.79 3.52 -0.41
C ALA A 21 10.83 3.60 -1.95
N GLN A 22 9.70 3.38 -2.64
CA GLN A 22 9.61 3.38 -4.11
C GLN A 22 9.01 4.66 -4.69
N CYS A 23 8.21 5.39 -3.89
CA CYS A 23 7.55 6.62 -4.32
C CYS A 23 7.30 7.55 -3.12
N THR A 24 6.75 8.74 -3.34
CA THR A 24 6.49 9.68 -2.25
C THR A 24 5.36 9.21 -1.32
N ASP A 25 5.43 9.54 -0.03
CA ASP A 25 4.35 9.31 0.94
C ASP A 25 2.99 9.84 0.46
N ALA A 26 2.99 10.97 -0.25
CA ALA A 26 1.79 11.53 -0.86
C ALA A 26 1.17 10.60 -1.92
N ARG A 27 1.98 9.89 -2.70
CA ARG A 27 1.50 8.88 -3.66
C ARG A 27 1.01 7.64 -2.94
N VAL A 28 1.75 7.13 -1.95
CA VAL A 28 1.32 5.99 -1.13
C VAL A 28 -0.04 6.26 -0.50
N ASN A 29 -0.22 7.43 0.11
CA ASN A 29 -1.47 7.84 0.74
C ASN A 29 -2.67 7.94 -0.23
N ARG A 30 -2.42 8.05 -1.55
CA ARG A 30 -3.49 8.04 -2.57
C ARG A 30 -3.92 6.61 -2.93
N VAL A 31 -3.00 5.65 -2.94
CA VAL A 31 -3.30 4.25 -3.34
C VAL A 31 -3.70 3.37 -2.17
N ALA A 32 -3.14 3.64 -0.99
CA ALA A 32 -3.35 2.87 0.23
C ALA A 32 -4.83 2.66 0.62
N PRO A 33 -5.74 3.65 0.51
CA PRO A 33 -7.14 3.44 0.88
C PRO A 33 -7.83 2.34 0.05
N ALA A 34 -7.58 2.30 -1.26
CA ALA A 34 -8.17 1.28 -2.13
C ALA A 34 -7.52 -0.09 -1.90
N LEU A 35 -6.19 -0.12 -1.75
CA LEU A 35 -5.45 -1.34 -1.43
C LEU A 35 -5.94 -1.96 -0.11
N PHE A 36 -6.00 -1.18 0.97
CA PHE A 36 -6.38 -1.67 2.30
C PHE A 36 -7.90 -1.91 2.44
N ALA A 37 -8.72 -1.34 1.58
CA ALA A 37 -10.13 -1.71 1.50
C ALA A 37 -10.30 -3.10 0.86
N ARG A 38 -9.49 -3.42 -0.17
CA ARG A 38 -9.51 -4.73 -0.83
C ARG A 38 -8.81 -5.82 0.01
N PHE A 39 -7.77 -5.44 0.73
CA PHE A 39 -6.93 -6.29 1.57
C PHE A 39 -6.89 -5.73 3.01
N PRO A 40 -7.97 -5.94 3.80
CA PRO A 40 -8.08 -5.36 5.14
C PRO A 40 -7.17 -6.04 6.18
N ASP A 41 -6.77 -7.29 5.94
CA ASP A 41 -5.99 -8.11 6.86
C ASP A 41 -5.00 -9.01 6.10
N LEU A 42 -4.16 -9.73 6.87
CA LEU A 42 -3.12 -10.60 6.30
C LEU A 42 -3.71 -11.74 5.47
N ASP A 43 -4.82 -12.34 5.90
CA ASP A 43 -5.47 -13.44 5.20
C ASP A 43 -5.96 -13.00 3.81
N ALA A 44 -6.53 -11.79 3.72
CA ALA A 44 -6.93 -11.20 2.46
C ALA A 44 -5.72 -10.94 1.54
N PHE A 45 -4.60 -10.44 2.09
CA PHE A 45 -3.36 -10.29 1.32
C PHE A 45 -2.82 -11.64 0.83
N CYS A 46 -2.87 -12.68 1.65
CA CYS A 46 -2.44 -14.03 1.28
C CYS A 46 -3.37 -14.69 0.25
N ALA A 47 -4.66 -14.34 0.24
CA ALA A 47 -5.63 -14.82 -0.74
C ALA A 47 -5.58 -14.05 -2.08
N GLY A 48 -5.00 -12.85 -2.09
CA GLY A 48 -4.80 -12.04 -3.29
C GLY A 48 -3.71 -12.61 -4.20
N THR A 49 -3.85 -12.42 -5.51
CA THR A 49 -2.76 -12.75 -6.45
C THR A 49 -1.78 -11.59 -6.55
N GLN A 50 -0.57 -11.89 -7.00
CA GLN A 50 0.45 -10.87 -7.25
C GLN A 50 -0.05 -9.83 -8.25
N GLU A 51 -0.68 -10.27 -9.34
CA GLU A 51 -1.19 -9.40 -10.41
C GLU A 51 -2.28 -8.46 -9.90
N GLU A 52 -3.14 -8.95 -8.99
CA GLU A 52 -4.18 -8.14 -8.37
C GLU A 52 -3.54 -7.02 -7.52
N ILE A 53 -2.60 -7.36 -6.65
CA ILE A 53 -1.90 -6.40 -5.79
C ILE A 53 -1.09 -5.38 -6.61
N GLU A 54 -0.39 -5.85 -7.65
CA GLU A 54 0.34 -5.01 -8.60
C GLU A 54 -0.57 -3.96 -9.23
N GLY A 55 -1.81 -4.32 -9.58
CA GLY A 55 -2.81 -3.38 -10.10
C GLY A 55 -3.01 -2.14 -9.21
N TYR A 56 -2.96 -2.31 -7.88
CA TYR A 56 -3.10 -1.22 -6.92
C TYR A 56 -1.81 -0.39 -6.75
N ILE A 57 -0.65 -1.04 -6.79
CA ILE A 57 0.65 -0.42 -6.45
C ILE A 57 1.50 -0.05 -7.67
N ARG A 58 1.04 -0.31 -8.89
CA ARG A 58 1.75 0.03 -10.15
C ARG A 58 2.18 1.48 -10.21
N SER A 59 1.35 2.39 -9.72
CA SER A 59 1.65 3.84 -9.72
C SER A 59 2.72 4.25 -8.69
N CYS A 60 3.15 3.33 -7.83
CA CYS A 60 4.28 3.48 -6.92
C CYS A 60 5.63 3.09 -7.56
N GLY A 61 5.66 2.74 -8.85
CA GLY A 61 6.91 2.44 -9.56
C GLY A 61 7.36 0.97 -9.47
N LEU A 62 6.47 0.08 -9.04
CA LEU A 62 6.69 -1.37 -9.10
C LEU A 62 6.18 -1.90 -10.44
N TYR A 63 7.07 -2.48 -11.24
CA TYR A 63 6.83 -3.11 -12.55
C TYR A 63 7.74 -4.32 -12.73
#